data_AF-A0A3D3S316-F1
#
_entry.id   AF-A0A3D3S316-F1
#
_cell.length_a   1.000
_cell.length_b   1.000
_cell.length_c   1.000
_cell.angle_alpha   90.00
_cell.angle_beta   90.00
_cell.angle_gamma   90.00
#
_symmetry.space_group_name_H-M   'P 1'
#
loop_
_entity.id
_entity.type
_entity.pdbx_description
1 polymer ?
#
loop_
_entity_poly.entity_id
_entity_poly.type
_entity_poly.pdbx_seq_one_letter_code
_entity_poly.pdbx_strand_id
1 'polypeptide(L)' 'EAKSVPTVCHSLDQALEALDADREFLTAGDVFSNEMIDGYIDLKMEDVTRMRMTTHPVEFDMYYSV' A
#
# COMPACT_ATOMS: atom_id res chain seq x y z
N GLU A 1 -11.08 -14.66 -20.22
CA GLU A 1 -9.83 -14.25 -20.90
C GLU A 1 -9.01 -13.23 -20.09
N ALA A 2 -9.62 -12.32 -19.32
CA ALA A 2 -8.88 -11.33 -18.51
C ALA A 2 -8.18 -11.87 -17.22
N LYS A 3 -8.44 -13.12 -16.79
CA LYS A 3 -7.88 -13.68 -15.54
C LYS A 3 -6.35 -13.85 -15.56
N SER A 4 -5.73 -13.84 -16.73
CA SER A 4 -4.30 -14.13 -16.92
C SER A 4 -3.44 -12.87 -17.01
N VAL A 5 -4.05 -11.68 -17.00
CA VAL A 5 -3.34 -10.42 -17.17
C VAL A 5 -2.98 -9.88 -15.78
N PRO A 6 -1.70 -9.61 -15.48
CA PRO A 6 -1.32 -8.98 -14.23
C PRO A 6 -1.96 -7.60 -14.13
N THR A 7 -2.63 -7.34 -13.00
CA THR A 7 -3.29 -6.06 -12.71
C THR A 7 -2.48 -5.23 -11.73
N VAL A 8 -2.74 -3.94 -11.68
CA VAL A 8 -2.15 -3.04 -10.66
C VAL A 8 -2.56 -3.46 -9.25
N CYS A 9 -1.79 -3.01 -8.26
CA CYS A 9 -2.11 -3.23 -6.85
C CYS A 9 -3.50 -2.65 -6.52
N HIS A 10 -4.27 -3.39 -5.72
CA HIS A 10 -5.63 -2.98 -5.35
C HIS A 10 -5.66 -2.03 -4.14
N SER A 11 -4.53 -1.91 -3.44
CA SER A 11 -4.40 -1.10 -2.24
C SER A 11 -2.96 -0.61 -2.03
N LEU A 12 -2.81 0.41 -1.19
CA LEU A 12 -1.51 0.99 -0.88
C LEU A 12 -0.62 0.03 -0.08
N ASP A 13 -1.18 -0.73 0.86
CA ASP A 13 -0.43 -1.75 1.61
C ASP A 13 0.16 -2.83 0.70
N GLN A 14 -0.61 -3.32 -0.28
CA GLN A 14 -0.10 -4.29 -1.24
C GLN A 14 1.05 -3.70 -2.07
N ALA A 15 0.96 -2.41 -2.44
CA ALA A 15 2.02 -1.73 -3.16
C ALA A 15 3.29 -1.56 -2.31
N LEU A 16 3.16 -1.29 -1.01
CA LEU A 16 4.27 -1.19 -0.07
C LEU A 16 4.93 -2.55 0.18
N GLU A 17 4.16 -3.62 0.30
CA GLU A 17 4.68 -5.00 0.39
C GLU A 17 5.44 -5.41 -0.87
N ALA A 18 4.90 -5.08 -2.05
CA ALA A 18 5.57 -5.35 -3.32
C ALA A 18 6.87 -4.52 -3.47
N LEU A 19 6.86 -3.27 -2.99
CA LEU A 19 8.06 -2.42 -2.94
C LEU A 19 9.14 -3.01 -2.01
N ASP A 20 8.76 -3.50 -0.83
CA ASP A 20 9.71 -4.11 0.11
C ASP A 20 10.32 -5.40 -0.46
N ALA A 21 9.51 -6.19 -1.18
CA ALA A 21 9.92 -7.44 -1.80
C ALA A 21 10.83 -7.28 -3.03
N ASP A 22 10.75 -6.16 -3.76
CA ASP A 22 11.57 -5.89 -4.95
C ASP A 22 12.04 -4.43 -5.01
N ARG A 23 13.06 -4.12 -4.21
CA ARG A 23 13.68 -2.78 -4.12
C ARG A 23 15.10 -2.69 -4.66
N GLU A 24 15.66 -3.81 -5.14
CA GLU A 24 17.06 -3.85 -5.61
C GLU A 24 17.30 -2.93 -6.80
N PHE A 25 16.29 -2.75 -7.67
CA PHE A 25 16.40 -1.84 -8.80
C PHE A 25 16.48 -0.36 -8.39
N LEU A 26 15.98 0.00 -7.20
CA LEU A 26 16.03 1.36 -6.65
C LEU A 26 17.34 1.64 -5.91
N THR A 27 17.89 0.63 -5.26
CA THR A 27 19.16 0.74 -4.53
C THR A 27 20.37 0.63 -5.46
N ALA A 28 20.17 0.17 -6.70
CA ALA A 28 21.20 0.13 -7.73
C ALA A 28 21.80 1.53 -7.98
N GLY A 29 23.12 1.64 -7.75
CA GLY A 29 23.85 2.90 -7.92
C GLY A 29 23.71 3.89 -6.76
N ASP A 30 23.28 3.42 -5.57
CA ASP A 30 23.14 4.22 -4.34
C ASP A 30 22.20 5.43 -4.50
N VAL A 31 21.21 5.30 -5.40
CA VAL A 31 20.20 6.34 -5.65
C VAL A 31 19.21 6.42 -4.49
N PHE A 32 18.81 5.27 -3.97
CA PHE A 32 18.00 5.14 -2.76
C PHE A 32 18.72 4.24 -1.76
N SER A 33 18.83 4.69 -0.51
CA SER A 33 19.32 3.84 0.58
C SER A 33 18.20 2.97 1.13
N ASN A 34 18.55 1.80 1.69
CA ASN A 34 17.57 0.94 2.35
C ASN A 34 16.85 1.66 3.49
N GLU A 35 17.58 2.45 4.29
CA GLU A 35 17.02 3.24 5.39
C GLU A 35 15.97 4.26 4.91
N MET A 36 16.18 4.88 3.74
CA MET A 36 15.21 5.79 3.16
C MET A 36 13.93 5.07 2.73
N ILE A 37 14.07 3.88 2.13
CA ILE A 37 12.94 3.06 1.69
C ILE A 37 12.15 2.54 2.90
N ASP A 38 12.84 2.02 3.91
CA ASP A 38 12.23 1.53 5.14
C ASP A 38 11.44 2.65 5.85
N GLY A 39 12.07 3.83 6.01
CA GLY A 39 11.40 4.99 6.60
C GLY A 39 10.21 5.49 5.79
N TYR A 40 10.24 5.37 4.46
CA TYR A 40 9.10 5.71 3.61
C TYR A 40 7.94 4.71 3.77
N ILE A 41 8.25 3.42 3.83
CA ILE A 41 7.25 2.36 4.04
C ILE A 41 6.56 2.57 5.38
N ASP A 42 7.32 2.78 6.46
CA ASP A 42 6.77 3.01 7.80
C ASP A 42 5.83 4.23 7.83
N LEU A 43 6.28 5.35 7.26
CA LEU A 43 5.46 6.57 7.19
C LEU A 43 4.16 6.34 6.42
N LYS A 44 4.17 5.54 5.35
CA LYS A 44 2.97 5.24 4.57
C LYS A 44 2.08 4.17 5.18
N MET A 45 2.64 3.29 6.00
CA MET A 45 1.84 2.37 6.81
C MET A 45 1.02 3.09 7.88
N GLU A 46 1.49 4.24 8.38
CA GLU A 46 0.67 5.11 9.26
C GLU A 46 -0.57 5.64 8.52
N ASP A 47 -0.42 6.10 7.28
CA ASP A 47 -1.53 6.56 6.43
C ASP A 47 -2.55 5.44 6.18
N VAL A 48 -2.06 4.23 5.85
CA VAL A 48 -2.90 3.03 5.68
C VAL A 48 -3.67 2.71 6.95
N THR A 49 -2.98 2.70 8.10
CA THR A 49 -3.58 2.39 9.40
C THR A 49 -4.65 3.39 9.76
N ARG A 50 -4.41 4.68 9.53
CA ARG A 50 -5.41 5.74 9.74
C ARG A 50 -6.64 5.51 8.88
N MET A 51 -6.48 5.18 7.60
CA MET A 51 -7.60 4.91 6.71
C MET A 51 -8.42 3.71 7.19
N ARG A 52 -7.76 2.63 7.62
CA ARG A 52 -8.43 1.41 8.15
C ARG A 52 -9.19 1.64 9.46
N MET A 53 -8.71 2.54 10.31
CA MET A 53 -9.38 2.87 11.58
C MET A 53 -10.52 3.87 11.43
N THR A 54 -10.67 4.49 10.25
CA THR A 54 -11.72 5.50 10.02
C THR A 54 -12.93 4.85 9.38
N THR A 55 -14.11 5.04 9.97
CA THR A 55 -15.38 4.56 9.39
C THR A 55 -15.69 5.34 8.11
N HIS A 56 -15.88 4.62 7.00
CA HIS A 56 -16.20 5.26 5.72
C HIS A 56 -17.71 5.56 5.65
N PRO A 57 -18.16 6.71 5.11
CA PRO A 57 -19.60 7.03 5.03
C PRO A 57 -20.46 5.96 4.34
N VAL A 58 -19.89 5.21 3.39
CA VAL A 58 -20.57 4.06 2.74
C VAL A 58 -20.88 2.93 3.73
N GLU A 59 -20.06 2.75 4.76
CA GLU A 59 -20.29 1.72 5.78
C GLU A 59 -21.51 2.07 6.63
N PHE A 60 -21.78 3.36 6.84
CA PHE A 60 -23.04 3.79 7.46
C PHE A 60 -24.24 3.44 6.58
N ASP A 61 -24.20 3.71 5.27
CA ASP A 61 -25.28 3.31 4.36
C ASP A 61 -25.51 1.79 4.36
N MET A 62 -24.43 1.01 4.33
CA MET A 62 -24.46 -0.45 4.30
C MET A 62 -24.96 -1.10 5.60
N TYR A 63 -24.62 -0.53 6.77
CA TYR A 63 -24.84 -1.19 8.07
C TYR A 63 -25.84 -0.49 8.99
N TYR A 64 -26.19 0.78 8.75
CA TYR A 64 -27.07 1.55 9.65
C TYR A 64 -28.55 1.51 9.27
N SER A 65 -28.91 1.12 8.04
CA SER A 65 -30.29 1.13 7.52
C SER A 65 -31.11 -0.13 7.86
N VAL A 66 -30.76 -0.83 8.95
CA VAL A 66 -31.58 -1.91 9.55
C VAL A 66 -32.73 -1.32 10.35
#